data_AF-A0A9X1TMQ6-F1
#
_entry.id   AF-A0A9X1TMQ6-F1
#
_cell.length_a   1.000
_cell.length_b   1.000
_cell.length_c   1.000
_cell.angle_alpha   90.00
_cell.angle_beta   90.00
_cell.angle_gamma   90.00
#
_symmetry.space_group_name_H-M   'P 1'
#
loop_
_entity.id
_entity.type
_entity.pdbx_description
1 polymer ?
#
loop_
_entity_poly.entity_id
_entity_poly.type
_entity_poly.pdbx_seq_one_letter_code
_entity_poly.pdbx_strand_id
1 'polypeptide(L)'
;MKIISIILILVSAALSIKHGWDGFRPPGPEQAKMMATLGITQNMMPYFSMFSIILGLTLFFPQTFFLSNVCSAITIVLIMALSLRAGDTKTALIEIPFLALPLILIWLKYPFKF
;
A
#
# COMPACT_ATOMS: atom_id res chain seq x y z
N MET A 1 -17.95 13.76 9.49
CA MET A 1 -16.76 13.09 10.06
C MET A 1 -16.92 11.56 10.09
N LYS A 2 -17.84 11.00 10.89
CA LYS A 2 -18.07 9.54 11.02
C LYS A 2 -18.17 8.76 9.71
N ILE A 3 -19.06 9.18 8.81
CA ILE A 3 -19.33 8.49 7.55
C ILE A 3 -18.14 8.57 6.59
N ILE A 4 -17.50 9.74 6.50
CA ILE A 4 -16.35 9.99 5.61
C ILE A 4 -15.17 9.09 6.00
N SER A 5 -14.89 8.97 7.30
CA SER A 5 -13.81 8.11 7.78
C SER A 5 -14.10 6.62 7.58
N ILE A 6 -15.35 6.18 7.76
CA ILE A 6 -15.74 4.79 7.47
C ILE A 6 -15.56 4.49 5.98
N ILE A 7 -15.97 5.42 5.10
CA ILE A 7 -15.76 5.29 3.65
C ILE A 7 -14.26 5.23 3.33
N LEU A 8 -13.45 6.12 3.92
CA LEU A 8 -11.99 6.13 3.72
C LEU A 8 -11.34 4.81 4.12
N ILE A 9 -11.76 4.21 5.22
CA ILE A 9 -11.26 2.92 5.70
C ILE A 9 -11.66 1.79 4.76
N LEU A 10 -12.92 1.75 4.33
CA LEU A 10 -13.40 0.75 3.39
C LEU A 10 -12.66 0.86 2.05
N VAL A 11 -12.46 2.08 1.56
CA VAL A 11 -11.67 2.34 0.34
C VAL A 11 -10.22 1.92 0.55
N SER A 12 -9.60 2.27 1.68
CA SER A 12 -8.23 1.86 2.00
C SER A 12 -8.07 0.35 2.06
N ALA A 13 -8.97 -0.35 2.76
CA ALA A 13 -8.93 -1.80 2.85
C ALA A 13 -9.15 -2.45 1.48
N ALA A 14 -10.11 -1.95 0.69
CA ALA A 14 -10.37 -2.44 -0.66
C ALA A 14 -9.15 -2.25 -1.58
N LEU A 15 -8.49 -1.09 -1.50
CA LEU A 15 -7.25 -0.82 -2.25
C LEU A 15 -6.12 -1.74 -1.79
N SER A 16 -5.88 -1.90 -0.49
CA SER A 16 -4.85 -2.81 0.04
C SER A 16 -5.07 -4.26 -0.39
N ILE A 17 -6.32 -4.72 -0.39
CA ILE A 17 -6.67 -6.06 -0.88
C ILE A 17 -6.48 -6.15 -2.39
N LYS A 18 -6.89 -5.12 -3.16
CA LYS A 18 -6.68 -5.07 -4.62
C LYS A 18 -5.20 -5.09 -4.98
N HIS A 19 -4.37 -4.27 -4.34
CA HIS A 19 -2.92 -4.26 -4.53
C HIS A 19 -2.29 -5.60 -4.18
N GLY A 20 -2.77 -6.24 -3.11
CA GLY A 20 -2.35 -7.60 -2.78
C GLY A 20 -2.76 -8.63 -3.83
N TRP A 21 -3.99 -8.54 -4.34
CA TRP A 21 -4.49 -9.45 -5.37
C TRP A 21 -3.75 -9.29 -6.71
N ASP A 22 -3.43 -8.05 -7.08
CA ASP A 22 -2.69 -7.76 -8.32
C ASP A 22 -1.24 -8.27 -8.25
N GLY A 23 -0.63 -8.35 -7.06
CA GLY A 23 0.70 -8.94 -6.88
C GLY A 23 0.74 -10.48 -6.99
N PHE A 24 -0.41 -11.17 -6.96
CA PHE A 24 -0.50 -12.60 -7.29
C PHE A 24 -0.61 -12.87 -8.80
N ARG A 25 -0.86 -11.83 -9.60
CA ARG A 25 -0.91 -11.94 -11.07
C ARG A 25 0.49 -11.86 -11.66
N PRO A 26 0.72 -12.46 -12.84
CA PRO A 26 1.98 -12.26 -13.55
C PRO A 26 2.17 -10.76 -13.76
N PRO A 27 3.32 -10.20 -13.35
CA PRO A 27 3.56 -8.78 -13.54
C PRO A 27 3.62 -8.50 -15.04
N GLY A 28 3.03 -7.38 -15.47
CA GLY A 28 3.19 -6.93 -16.85
C GLY A 28 4.68 -6.73 -17.21
N PRO A 29 5.05 -6.68 -18.49
CA PRO A 29 6.45 -6.58 -18.92
C PRO A 29 7.20 -5.38 -18.30
N GLU A 30 6.51 -4.27 -18.08
CA GLU A 30 7.05 -3.07 -17.43
C GLU A 30 7.28 -3.28 -15.92
N GLN A 31 6.33 -3.93 -15.25
CA GLN A 31 6.38 -4.23 -13.82
C GLN A 31 7.42 -5.31 -13.50
N ALA A 32 7.57 -6.31 -14.37
CA ALA A 32 8.60 -7.33 -14.30
C ALA A 32 10.02 -6.74 -14.50
N LYS A 33 10.16 -5.82 -15.45
CA LYS A 33 11.43 -5.10 -15.69
C LYS A 33 11.79 -4.19 -14.54
N MET A 34 10.79 -3.53 -13.94
CA MET A 34 10.98 -2.76 -12.71
C MET A 34 11.47 -3.70 -11.61
N MET A 35 10.74 -4.77 -11.31
CA MET A 35 11.12 -5.74 -10.26
C MET A 35 12.53 -6.32 -10.43
N ALA A 36 12.91 -6.67 -11.66
CA ALA A 36 14.27 -7.12 -11.97
C ALA A 36 15.33 -6.04 -11.68
N THR A 37 15.04 -4.77 -11.99
CA THR A 37 15.93 -3.63 -11.70
C THR A 37 16.04 -3.34 -10.20
N LEU A 38 14.99 -3.66 -9.44
CA LEU A 38 14.91 -3.45 -7.98
C LEU A 38 15.54 -4.58 -7.17
N GLY A 39 15.99 -5.67 -7.81
CA GLY A 39 16.43 -6.88 -7.12
C GLY A 39 15.30 -7.64 -6.42
N ILE A 40 14.05 -7.26 -6.68
CA ILE A 40 12.86 -7.94 -6.18
C ILE A 40 12.65 -9.16 -7.07
N THR A 41 13.00 -10.33 -6.56
CA THR A 41 12.75 -11.58 -7.27
C THR A 41 11.27 -11.88 -7.33
N GLN A 42 10.84 -12.58 -8.37
CA GLN A 42 9.44 -12.97 -8.57
C GLN A 42 8.88 -13.77 -7.37
N ASN A 43 9.76 -14.44 -6.61
CA ASN A 43 9.43 -15.14 -5.37
C ASN A 43 9.06 -14.20 -4.21
N MET A 44 9.43 -12.92 -4.25
CA MET A 44 9.08 -11.94 -3.21
C MET A 44 7.68 -11.35 -3.40
N MET A 45 7.13 -11.40 -4.63
CA MET A 45 5.81 -10.85 -4.95
C MET A 45 4.68 -11.44 -4.09
N PRO A 46 4.57 -12.77 -3.92
CA PRO A 46 3.54 -13.36 -3.06
C PRO A 46 3.63 -12.88 -1.60
N TYR A 47 4.83 -12.61 -1.09
CA TYR A 47 5.00 -12.10 0.27
C TYR A 47 4.50 -10.66 0.42
N PHE A 48 4.87 -9.76 -0.51
CA PHE A 48 4.33 -8.40 -0.53
C PHE A 48 2.80 -8.40 -0.72
N SER A 49 2.30 -9.33 -1.52
CA SER A 49 0.86 -9.50 -1.78
C SER A 49 0.10 -9.92 -0.53
N MET A 50 0.60 -10.94 0.17
CA MET A 50 0.03 -11.42 1.43
C MET A 50 0.15 -10.36 2.53
N PHE A 51 1.27 -9.65 2.59
CA PHE A 51 1.48 -8.53 3.51
C PHE A 51 0.45 -7.41 3.28
N SER A 52 0.20 -7.00 2.03
CA SER A 52 -0.80 -5.98 1.71
C SER A 52 -2.21 -6.38 2.12
N ILE A 53 -2.58 -7.65 1.94
CA ILE A 53 -3.88 -8.18 2.41
C ILE A 53 -3.96 -8.15 3.93
N ILE A 54 -2.90 -8.59 4.64
CA ILE A 54 -2.85 -8.55 6.11
C ILE A 54 -2.98 -7.11 6.61
N LEU A 55 -2.32 -6.14 5.97
CA LEU A 55 -2.47 -4.73 6.31
C LEU A 55 -3.91 -4.23 6.10
N GLY A 56 -4.54 -4.59 4.98
CA GLY A 56 -5.94 -4.25 4.70
C GLY A 56 -6.92 -4.82 5.73
N LEU A 57 -6.70 -6.06 6.19
CA LEU A 57 -7.52 -6.69 7.23
C LEU A 57 -7.27 -6.08 8.62
N THR A 58 -6.01 -5.86 8.97
CA THR A 58 -5.62 -5.28 10.28
C THR A 58 -6.02 -3.81 10.41
N LEU A 59 -6.32 -3.11 9.32
CA LEU A 59 -6.82 -1.74 9.34
C LEU A 59 -8.22 -1.63 10.00
N PHE A 60 -8.99 -2.72 10.04
CA PHE A 60 -10.29 -2.76 10.71
C PHE A 60 -10.21 -2.90 12.23
N PHE A 61 -9.04 -3.22 12.80
CA PHE A 61 -8.87 -3.38 14.23
C PHE A 61 -8.19 -2.13 14.83
N PRO A 62 -8.74 -1.55 15.92
CA PRO A 62 -8.17 -0.35 16.55
C PRO A 62 -6.70 -0.53 16.93
N GLN A 63 -6.37 -1.64 17.58
CA GLN A 63 -5.03 -1.88 18.11
C GLN A 63 -3.95 -1.90 17.02
N THR A 64 -4.30 -2.31 15.80
CA THR A 64 -3.38 -2.41 14.67
C THR A 64 -3.56 -1.29 13.64
N PHE A 65 -4.53 -0.40 13.81
CA PHE A 65 -4.84 0.67 12.85
C PHE A 65 -3.61 1.55 12.56
N PHE A 66 -2.95 2.03 13.60
CA PHE A 66 -1.76 2.87 13.45
C PHE A 66 -0.63 2.10 12.76
N LEU A 67 -0.32 0.90 13.26
CA LEU A 67 0.75 0.06 12.70
C LEU A 67 0.49 -0.32 11.24
N SER A 68 -0.76 -0.63 10.88
CA SER A 68 -1.16 -0.97 9.52
C SER A 68 -0.92 0.19 8.56
N ASN A 69 -1.32 1.40 8.94
CA ASN A 69 -1.09 2.59 8.12
C ASN A 69 0.40 2.96 8.03
N VAL A 70 1.17 2.82 9.11
CA VAL A 70 2.63 3.04 9.11
C VAL A 70 3.33 2.07 8.16
N CYS A 71 3.03 0.76 8.27
CA CYS A 71 3.58 -0.26 7.39
C CYS A 71 3.20 -0.03 5.93
N SER A 72 1.96 0.41 5.66
CA SER A 72 1.50 0.79 4.32
C SER A 72 2.32 1.96 3.77
N ALA A 73 2.48 3.03 4.55
CA ALA A 73 3.25 4.21 4.15
C ALA A 73 4.73 3.87 3.88
N ILE A 74 5.37 3.07 4.72
CA ILE A 74 6.76 2.60 4.50
C ILE A 74 6.86 1.81 3.20
N THR A 75 5.91 0.91 2.94
CA THR A 75 5.90 0.09 1.73
C THR A 75 5.77 0.96 0.47
N ILE A 76 4.86 1.93 0.48
CA ILE A 76 4.64 2.84 -0.65
C ILE A 76 5.88 3.72 -0.88
N VAL A 77 6.47 4.29 0.18
CA VAL A 77 7.70 5.09 0.08
C VAL A 77 8.86 4.26 -0.48
N LEU A 78 8.98 3.00 -0.05
CA LEU A 78 9.98 2.08 -0.56
C LEU A 78 9.78 1.83 -2.05
N ILE A 79 8.54 1.56 -2.50
CA ILE A 79 8.22 1.40 -3.93
C ILE A 79 8.54 2.69 -4.70
N MET A 80 8.14 3.86 -4.21
CA MET A 80 8.45 5.14 -4.85
C MET A 80 9.97 5.38 -5.00
N ALA A 81 10.75 5.15 -3.93
CA ALA A 81 12.20 5.33 -3.95
C ALA A 81 12.86 4.37 -4.95
N LEU A 82 12.35 3.14 -5.02
CA LEU A 82 12.78 2.15 -5.98
C LEU A 82 12.41 2.53 -7.42
N SER A 83 11.18 2.99 -7.69
CA SER A 83 10.76 3.48 -9.00
C SER A 83 11.61 4.67 -9.48
N LEU A 84 11.91 5.62 -8.59
CA LEU A 84 12.81 6.74 -8.89
C LEU A 84 14.22 6.27 -9.22
N ARG A 85 14.77 5.30 -8.47
CA ARG A 85 16.07 4.68 -8.76
C ARG A 85 16.08 3.98 -10.12
N ALA A 86 14.97 3.40 -10.54
CA ALA A 86 14.80 2.77 -11.85
C ALA A 86 14.54 3.77 -13.00
N GLY A 87 14.45 5.07 -12.70
CA GLY A 87 14.14 6.12 -13.69
C GLY A 87 12.66 6.24 -14.05
N ASP A 88 11.78 5.53 -13.34
CA ASP A 88 10.33 5.55 -13.56
C ASP A 88 9.66 6.58 -12.63
N THR A 89 9.73 7.84 -13.04
CA THR A 89 9.08 8.94 -12.32
C THR A 89 7.56 8.88 -12.40
N LYS A 90 7.00 8.24 -13.44
CA LYS A 90 5.54 8.12 -13.63
C LYS A 90 4.94 7.24 -12.56
N THR A 91 5.52 6.06 -12.32
CA THR A 91 5.07 5.16 -11.26
C THR A 91 5.21 5.83 -9.89
N ALA A 92 6.33 6.50 -9.61
CA ALA A 92 6.50 7.23 -8.36
C ALA A 92 5.43 8.32 -8.14
N LEU A 93 5.03 9.04 -9.19
CA LEU A 93 3.97 10.06 -9.12
C LEU A 93 2.58 9.44 -8.88
N ILE A 94 2.31 8.27 -9.48
CA ILE A 94 1.05 7.53 -9.30
C ILE A 94 0.90 7.04 -7.85
N GLU A 95 2.00 6.71 -7.18
CA GLU A 95 2.01 6.25 -5.78
C GLU A 95 1.72 7.37 -4.74
N ILE A 96 1.86 8.65 -5.11
CA ILE A 96 1.61 9.79 -4.19
C ILE A 96 0.21 9.79 -3.57
N PRO A 97 -0.90 9.66 -4.32
CA PRO A 97 -2.24 9.57 -3.72
C PRO A 97 -2.39 8.35 -2.79
N PHE A 98 -1.69 7.24 -3.09
CA PHE A 98 -1.69 6.06 -2.24
C PHE A 98 -0.93 6.31 -0.94
N LEU A 99 0.16 7.08 -0.96
CA LEU A 99 0.89 7.51 0.24
C LEU A 99 0.07 8.48 1.09
N ALA A 100 -0.69 9.38 0.45
CA ALA A 100 -1.51 10.36 1.14
C ALA A 100 -2.59 9.67 2.00
N LEU A 101 -3.18 8.58 1.52
CA LEU A 101 -4.27 7.86 2.19
C LEU A 101 -3.91 7.37 3.62
N PRO A 102 -2.87 6.56 3.86
CA PRO A 102 -2.50 6.11 5.20
C PRO A 102 -2.07 7.25 6.11
N LEU A 103 -1.43 8.29 5.57
CA LEU A 103 -1.06 9.49 6.34
C LEU A 103 -2.29 10.27 6.80
N ILE A 104 -3.28 10.45 5.91
CA ILE A 104 -4.57 11.07 6.24
C ILE A 104 -5.31 10.23 7.30
N LEU A 105 -5.31 8.90 7.16
CA LEU A 105 -5.93 8.01 8.14
C LEU A 105 -5.29 8.10 9.53
N ILE A 106 -3.96 8.16 9.59
CA ILE A 106 -3.22 8.40 10.84
C ILE A 106 -3.60 9.75 11.44
N TRP A 107 -3.63 10.81 10.63
CA TRP A 107 -3.97 12.16 11.09
C TRP A 107 -5.42 12.26 11.58
N LEU A 108 -6.36 11.60 10.91
CA LEU A 108 -7.79 11.67 11.19
C LEU A 108 -8.16 10.94 12.50
N LYS A 109 -7.34 9.98 12.96
CA LYS A 109 -7.57 9.17 14.18
C LYS A 109 -8.99 8.58 14.27
N TYR A 110 -9.65 8.34 13.14
CA TYR A 110 -11.05 7.90 13.07
C TYR A 110 -11.07 6.57 12.30
N PRO A 111 -11.81 5.55 12.76
CA PRO A 111 -12.94 5.54 13.66
C PRO A 111 -12.61 5.29 15.13
N PHE A 112 -11.33 5.06 15.41
CA PHE A 112 -10.85 4.69 16.72
C PHE A 112 -10.29 5.93 17.40
N LYS A 113 -11.10 6.55 18.25
CA LYS A 113 -10.62 7.59 19.16
C LYS A 113 -9.66 6.92 20.15
N PHE A 114 -8.36 7.07 19.95
CA PHE A 114 -7.33 6.78 20.93
C PHE A 114 -7.10 8.02 21.80
#